data_AF-A0A8H7NI94-F1
#
_entry.id   AF-A0A8H7NI94-F1
#
_cell.length_a   1.000
_cell.length_b   1.000
_cell.length_c   1.000
_cell.angle_alpha   90.00
_cell.angle_beta   90.00
_cell.angle_gamma   90.00
#
_symmetry.space_group_name_H-M   'P 1'
#
loop_
_entity.id
_entity.type
_entity.pdbx_description
1 polymer ?
#
loop_
_entity_poly.entity_id
_entity_poly.type
_entity_poly.pdbx_seq_one_letter_code
_entity_poly.pdbx_strand_id
1 'polypeptide(L)'
;MADISTCPSLTRTSVQEAAHRIKGKVHRTPVLSSSYVDGIASSPQTTAALKGTPWEGQKPSRPRIHILFKCENLQKIGAFKPRGAFNAMLRYLEEQKAQGNDSTGQKDPVRFISHSSG
;
A
#
# COMPACT_ATOMS: atom_id res chain seq x y z
N MET A 1 -7.72 16.57 13.97
CA MET A 1 -6.55 16.02 13.24
C MET A 1 -5.67 15.31 14.25
N ALA A 2 -5.02 14.20 13.87
CA ALA A 2 -4.04 13.55 14.74
C ALA A 2 -2.92 14.55 15.07
N ASP A 3 -2.51 14.62 16.33
CA ASP A 3 -1.40 15.47 16.73
C ASP A 3 -0.10 14.91 16.11
N ILE A 4 0.65 15.77 15.44
CA ILE A 4 1.91 15.41 14.77
C ILE A 4 2.92 14.90 15.81
N SER A 5 2.83 15.38 17.05
CA SER A 5 3.71 14.96 18.16
C SER A 5 3.55 13.48 18.55
N THR A 6 2.37 12.90 18.30
CA THR A 6 2.01 11.51 18.66
C THR A 6 1.99 10.56 17.47
N CYS A 7 2.24 11.07 16.26
CA CYS A 7 2.40 10.23 15.07
C CYS A 7 3.74 9.48 15.14
N PRO A 8 3.75 8.13 15.08
CA PRO A 8 5.00 7.39 15.03
C PRO A 8 5.79 7.74 13.78
N SER A 9 7.11 7.67 13.88
CA SER A 9 8.00 7.87 12.74
C SER A 9 7.78 6.82 11.66
N LEU A 10 7.67 7.27 10.41
CA LEU A 10 7.52 6.38 9.25
C LEU A 10 8.86 5.71 8.93
N THR A 11 9.17 4.66 9.68
CA THR A 11 10.38 3.86 9.52
C THR A 11 10.06 2.50 8.92
N ARG A 12 11.07 1.83 8.33
CA ARG A 12 10.93 0.45 7.85
C ARG A 12 10.40 -0.49 8.94
N THR A 13 10.91 -0.34 10.16
CA THR A 13 10.50 -1.13 11.33
C THR A 13 9.01 -0.94 11.63
N SER A 14 8.53 0.32 11.66
CA SER A 14 7.11 0.61 11.89
C SER A 14 6.18 -0.06 10.85
N VAL A 15 6.62 -0.13 9.59
CA VAL A 15 5.86 -0.79 8.50
C VAL A 15 5.86 -2.31 8.68
N GLN A 16 6.98 -2.90 9.11
CA GLN A 16 7.06 -4.33 9.40
C GLN A 16 6.15 -4.72 10.57
N GLU A 17 6.18 -3.95 11.66
CA GLU A 17 5.27 -4.13 12.81
C GLU A 17 3.81 -4.00 12.40
N ALA A 18 3.46 -2.99 11.60
CA ALA A 18 2.13 -2.83 11.06
C ALA A 18 1.70 -4.06 10.23
N ALA A 19 2.60 -4.59 9.40
CA ALA A 19 2.34 -5.79 8.60
C ALA A 19 2.12 -7.04 9.46
N HIS A 20 2.84 -7.18 10.57
CA HIS A 20 2.62 -8.23 11.55
C HIS A 20 1.27 -8.08 12.25
N ARG A 21 0.93 -6.87 12.70
CA ARG A 21 -0.31 -6.58 13.43
C ARG A 21 -1.56 -6.86 12.61
N ILE A 22 -1.58 -6.48 11.33
CA ILE A 22 -2.75 -6.67 10.47
C ILE A 22 -2.83 -8.06 9.82
N LYS A 23 -1.88 -8.95 10.09
CA LYS A 23 -1.84 -10.30 9.52
C LYS A 23 -3.12 -11.06 9.88
N GLY A 24 -3.76 -11.67 8.87
CA GLY A 24 -5.05 -12.36 9.03
C GLY A 24 -6.27 -11.44 9.13
N LYS A 25 -6.08 -10.12 9.27
CA LYS A 25 -7.17 -9.12 9.23
C LYS A 25 -7.33 -8.45 7.86
N VAL A 26 -6.32 -8.53 7.00
CA VAL A 26 -6.36 -8.08 5.60
C VAL A 26 -5.93 -9.18 4.64
N HIS A 27 -6.36 -9.10 3.39
CA HIS A 27 -5.97 -10.04 2.34
C HIS A 27 -4.50 -9.84 1.94
N ARG A 28 -3.80 -10.95 1.71
CA ARG A 28 -2.55 -10.98 0.93
C ARG A 28 -2.94 -10.93 -0.55
N THR A 29 -3.14 -9.72 -1.04
CA THR A 29 -3.50 -9.46 -2.45
C THR A 29 -2.44 -10.03 -3.39
N PRO A 30 -2.84 -10.61 -4.53
CA PRO A 30 -1.89 -11.18 -5.47
C PRO A 30 -1.04 -10.10 -6.13
N VAL A 31 0.03 -10.56 -6.77
CA VAL A 31 0.76 -9.78 -7.77
C VAL A 31 0.45 -10.43 -9.11
N LEU A 32 -0.16 -9.68 -10.01
CA LEU A 32 -0.49 -10.15 -11.35
C LEU A 32 0.46 -9.56 -12.38
N SER A 33 0.66 -10.27 -13.48
CA SER A 33 1.36 -9.79 -14.67
C SER A 33 0.45 -9.93 -15.88
N SER A 34 0.78 -9.21 -16.96
CA SER A 34 0.05 -9.30 -18.21
C SER A 34 1.02 -9.22 -19.39
N SER A 35 1.05 -10.28 -20.20
CA SER A 35 1.88 -10.33 -21.41
C SER A 35 1.52 -9.24 -22.40
N TYR A 36 0.25 -8.81 -22.44
CA TYR A 36 -0.20 -7.72 -23.28
C TYR A 36 0.39 -6.38 -22.85
N VAL A 37 0.32 -6.07 -21.54
CA VAL A 37 0.88 -4.82 -21.00
C VAL A 37 2.41 -4.83 -21.12
N ASP A 38 3.06 -5.96 -20.83
CA ASP A 38 4.50 -6.13 -21.04
C ASP A 38 4.89 -5.88 -22.50
N GLY A 39 4.07 -6.35 -23.46
CA GLY A 39 4.26 -6.11 -24.88
C GLY A 39 4.16 -4.63 -25.26
N ILE A 40 3.17 -3.92 -24.73
CA ILE A 40 3.03 -2.47 -24.93
C ILE A 40 4.23 -1.74 -24.32
N ALA A 41 4.60 -2.04 -23.08
CA ALA A 41 5.72 -1.41 -22.39
C ALA A 41 7.07 -1.71 -23.07
N SER A 42 7.22 -2.90 -23.66
CA SER A 42 8.41 -3.33 -24.39
C SER A 42 8.43 -2.92 -25.86
N SER A 43 7.47 -2.09 -26.30
CA SER A 43 7.37 -1.66 -27.70
C SER A 43 8.61 -0.86 -28.09
N PRO A 44 9.36 -1.30 -29.12
CA PRO A 44 10.51 -0.55 -29.63
C PRO A 44 10.10 0.85 -30.09
N GLN A 45 10.98 1.83 -29.84
CA GLN A 45 10.82 3.12 -30.49
C GLN A 45 11.00 2.98 -32.01
N THR A 46 10.30 3.81 -32.77
CA THR A 46 10.50 3.89 -34.22
C THR A 46 11.65 4.84 -34.52
N THR A 47 12.32 4.66 -35.66
CA THR A 47 13.33 5.63 -36.15
C THR A 47 12.72 7.01 -36.36
N ALA A 48 11.44 7.08 -36.75
CA ALA A 48 10.68 8.32 -36.84
C ALA A 48 10.52 9.03 -35.49
N ALA A 49 10.34 8.28 -34.39
CA ALA A 49 10.23 8.84 -33.04
C ALA A 49 11.55 9.44 -32.52
N LEU A 50 12.70 9.11 -33.15
CA LEU A 50 14.00 9.67 -32.79
C LEU A 50 14.32 10.98 -33.52
N LYS A 51 13.55 11.35 -34.54
CA LYS A 51 13.76 12.56 -35.31
C LYS A 51 13.58 13.80 -34.43
N GLY A 52 14.56 14.71 -34.43
CA GLY A 52 14.57 15.91 -33.58
C GLY A 52 14.96 15.66 -32.13
N THR A 53 15.36 14.43 -31.77
CA THR A 53 15.91 14.11 -30.45
C THR A 53 17.45 14.01 -30.52
N PRO A 54 18.17 14.09 -29.38
CA PRO A 54 19.62 13.87 -29.35
C PRO A 54 20.08 12.48 -29.87
N TRP A 55 19.14 11.55 -30.05
CA TRP A 55 19.38 10.18 -30.48
C TRP A 55 19.00 9.95 -31.95
N GLU A 56 18.75 11.02 -32.72
CA GLU A 56 18.46 10.95 -34.15
C GLU A 56 19.60 10.24 -34.91
N GLY A 57 19.24 9.36 -35.85
CA GLY A 57 20.19 8.54 -36.62
C GLY A 57 20.72 7.31 -35.90
N GLN A 58 20.39 7.11 -34.61
CA GLN A 58 20.79 5.91 -33.88
C GLN A 58 19.77 4.77 -34.01
N LYS A 59 20.22 3.54 -33.71
CA LYS A 59 19.33 2.37 -33.66
C LYS A 59 18.35 2.52 -32.49
N PRO A 60 17.02 2.42 -32.73
CA PRO A 60 16.04 2.54 -31.66
C PRO A 60 16.20 1.50 -30.56
N SER A 61 15.93 1.93 -29.33
CA SER A 61 15.95 1.06 -28.16
C SER A 61 14.87 -0.02 -28.26
N ARG A 62 15.19 -1.22 -27.75
CA ARG A 62 14.29 -2.38 -27.70
C ARG A 62 14.27 -2.96 -26.28
N PRO A 63 13.68 -2.24 -25.30
CA PRO A 63 13.68 -2.69 -23.93
C PRO A 63 12.76 -3.91 -23.75
N ARG A 64 13.07 -4.74 -22.75
CA ARG A 64 12.15 -5.77 -22.24
C ARG A 64 11.71 -5.35 -20.85
N ILE A 65 10.44 -5.00 -20.72
CA ILE A 65 9.84 -4.48 -19.49
C ILE A 65 8.77 -5.46 -19.01
N HIS A 66 8.86 -5.83 -17.73
CA HIS A 66 7.88 -6.64 -17.04
C HIS A 66 7.15 -5.79 -16.00
N ILE A 67 5.83 -5.67 -16.14
CA ILE A 67 4.98 -4.89 -15.25
C ILE A 67 4.24 -5.82 -14.31
N LEU A 68 4.41 -5.57 -13.01
CA LEU A 68 3.77 -6.31 -11.94
C LEU A 68 2.73 -5.43 -11.24
N PHE A 69 1.51 -5.92 -11.17
CA PHE A 69 0.38 -5.22 -10.55
C PHE A 69 0.16 -5.73 -9.14
N LYS A 70 0.32 -4.86 -8.15
CA LYS A 70 -0.13 -5.14 -6.79
C LYS A 70 -1.64 -4.87 -6.68
N CYS A 71 -2.44 -5.93 -6.67
CA CYS A 71 -3.89 -5.84 -6.82
C CYS A 71 -4.63 -5.46 -5.52
N GLU A 72 -4.45 -4.23 -5.05
CA GLU A 72 -5.20 -3.72 -3.88
C GLU A 72 -6.70 -3.54 -4.14
N ASN A 73 -7.14 -3.56 -5.40
CA ASN A 73 -8.56 -3.67 -5.77
C ASN A 73 -9.20 -5.00 -5.30
N LEU A 74 -8.40 -6.02 -5.00
CA LEU A 74 -8.86 -7.31 -4.45
C LEU A 74 -8.72 -7.39 -2.91
N GLN A 75 -8.34 -6.28 -2.27
CA GLN A 75 -8.35 -6.17 -0.83
C GLN A 75 -9.81 -6.13 -0.32
N LYS A 76 -10.00 -6.29 1.00
CA LYS A 76 -11.26 -5.94 1.66
C LYS A 76 -11.72 -4.56 1.19
N ILE A 77 -13.04 -4.39 1.03
CA ILE A 77 -13.70 -3.17 0.52
C ILE A 77 -13.21 -2.67 -0.85
N GLY A 78 -12.42 -3.45 -1.60
CA GLY A 78 -11.94 -3.10 -2.94
C GLY A 78 -10.83 -2.04 -2.99
N ALA A 79 -10.13 -1.77 -1.87
CA ALA A 79 -9.07 -0.76 -1.82
C ALA A 79 -8.02 -1.06 -0.75
N PHE A 80 -6.87 -0.36 -0.80
CA PHE A 80 -5.77 -0.54 0.16
C PHE A 80 -6.08 -0.06 1.60
N LYS A 81 -7.11 0.78 1.74
CA LYS A 81 -7.47 1.51 2.98
C LYS A 81 -7.63 0.66 4.24
N PRO A 82 -8.18 -0.57 4.20
CA PRO A 82 -8.29 -1.41 5.40
C PRO A 82 -6.95 -1.67 6.09
N ARG A 83 -5.83 -1.65 5.36
CA ARG A 83 -4.50 -1.85 5.96
C ARG A 83 -4.21 -0.79 7.03
N GLY A 84 -4.47 0.48 6.72
CA GLY A 84 -4.29 1.58 7.66
C GLY A 84 -5.30 1.55 8.79
N ALA A 85 -6.57 1.32 8.46
CA ALA A 85 -7.66 1.26 9.45
C ALA A 85 -7.43 0.16 10.50
N PHE A 86 -7.11 -1.07 10.07
CA PHE A 86 -6.82 -2.17 10.99
C PHE A 86 -5.56 -1.93 11.80
N ASN A 87 -4.50 -1.36 11.20
CA ASN A 87 -3.29 -1.05 11.95
C ASN A 87 -3.56 -0.02 13.06
N ALA A 88 -4.27 1.06 12.75
CA ALA A 88 -4.61 2.09 13.73
C ALA A 88 -5.50 1.55 14.86
N MET A 89 -6.56 0.81 14.51
CA MET A 89 -7.48 0.23 15.48
C MET A 89 -6.78 -0.78 16.40
N LEU A 90 -5.98 -1.70 15.85
CA LEU A 90 -5.30 -2.71 16.65
C LEU A 90 -4.21 -2.13 17.54
N ARG A 91 -3.48 -1.10 17.07
CA ARG A 91 -2.51 -0.36 17.88
C ARG A 91 -3.17 0.31 19.08
N TYR A 92 -4.28 0.99 18.84
CA TYR A 92 -5.05 1.61 19.92
C TYR A 92 -5.51 0.56 20.94
N LEU A 93 -6.01 -0.59 20.50
CA LEU A 93 -6.39 -1.67 21.42
C LEU A 93 -5.20 -2.24 22.21
N GLU A 94 -4.02 -2.36 21.60
CA GLU A 94 -2.78 -2.75 22.29
C GLU A 94 -2.38 -1.72 23.37
N GLU A 95 -2.47 -0.42 23.04
CA GLU A 95 -2.16 0.69 23.95
C GLU A 95 -3.14 0.75 25.14
N GLN A 96 -4.44 0.57 24.90
CA GLN A 96 -5.44 0.53 25.97
C GLN A 96 -5.21 -0.66 26.92
N LYS A 97 -4.87 -1.84 26.38
CA LYS A 97 -4.53 -3.01 27.20
C LYS A 97 -3.30 -2.77 28.06
N ALA A 98 -2.27 -2.14 27.52
CA ALA A 98 -1.05 -1.79 28.27
C ALA A 98 -1.32 -0.80 29.42
N GLN A 99 -2.35 0.04 29.28
CA GLN A 99 -2.80 0.98 30.32
C GLN A 99 -3.74 0.33 31.36
N GLY A 100 -4.03 -0.97 31.27
CA GLY A 100 -4.94 -1.66 32.19
C GLY A 100 -6.42 -1.39 31.94
N ASN A 101 -6.76 -0.76 30.81
CA ASN A 101 -8.13 -0.50 30.36
C ASN A 101 -8.73 -1.74 29.67
N ASP A 102 -8.59 -2.91 30.29
CA ASP A 102 -9.13 -4.16 29.75
C ASP A 102 -10.65 -4.20 29.91
N SER A 103 -11.33 -4.60 28.83
CA SER A 103 -12.80 -4.63 28.69
C SER A 103 -13.55 -5.48 29.72
N THR A 104 -12.84 -6.17 30.61
CA THR A 104 -13.40 -6.93 31.74
C THR A 104 -13.78 -6.06 32.94
N GLY A 105 -13.30 -4.80 33.04
CA GLY A 105 -13.59 -3.91 34.18
C GLY A 105 -14.17 -2.53 33.83
N GLN A 106 -14.24 -2.17 32.55
CA GLN A 106 -14.61 -0.81 32.13
C GLN A 106 -16.08 -0.75 31.69
N LYS A 107 -16.89 0.10 32.37
CA LYS A 107 -18.34 0.22 32.17
C LYS A 107 -18.76 0.79 30.81
N ASP A 108 -17.82 1.35 30.04
CA ASP A 108 -18.10 1.92 28.72
C ASP A 108 -17.41 1.13 27.59
N PRO A 109 -18.15 0.72 26.54
CA PRO A 109 -17.56 0.01 25.42
C PRO A 109 -16.59 0.90 24.66
N VAL A 110 -15.42 0.36 24.30
CA VAL A 110 -14.45 1.05 23.44
C VAL A 110 -15.11 1.38 22.10
N ARG A 111 -15.24 2.67 21.77
CA ARG A 111 -15.78 3.15 20.50
C ARG A 111 -14.66 3.74 19.66
N PHE A 112 -14.45 3.17 18.47
CA PHE A 112 -13.48 3.65 17.51
C PHE A 112 -14.20 4.25 16.32
N ILE A 113 -14.02 5.54 16.09
CA ILE A 113 -14.52 6.24 14.90
C ILE A 113 -13.30 6.69 14.11
N SER A 114 -13.10 6.09 12.92
CA SER A 114 -12.11 6.57 11.95
C SER A 114 -12.83 7.09 10.72
N HIS A 115 -12.48 8.31 10.31
CA HIS A 115 -12.76 8.77 8.95
C HIS A 115 -11.48 8.69 8.13
N SER A 116 -11.58 8.18 6.91
CA SER A 116 -10.49 8.23 5.93
C SER A 116 -11.05 8.91 4.69
N SER A 117 -10.57 10.12 4.37
CA SER A 117 -10.73 10.65 3.02
C SER A 117 -9.85 9.83 2.09
N GLY A 118 -10.37 9.57 0.89
CA GLY A 118 -9.84 8.57 -0.01
C GLY A 118 -9.08 9.09 -1.19
#